data_AF-A0A2M8Q6V9-F1
#
_entry.id   AF-A0A2M8Q6V9-F1
#
_cell.length_a   1.000
_cell.length_b   1.000
_cell.length_c   1.000
_cell.angle_alpha   90.00
_cell.angle_beta   90.00
_cell.angle_gamma   90.00
#
_symmetry.space_group_name_H-M   'P 1'
#
loop_
_entity.id
_entity.type
_entity.pdbx_description
1 polymer ?
#
loop_
_entity_poly.entity_id
_entity_poly.type
_entity_poly.pdbx_seq_one_letter_code
_entity_poly.pdbx_strand_id
1 'polypeptide(L)'
;DQTRTPMGARLLRRWISQPLCDLARLRARHDAVDHFVNDAILRASVRETLRRVGDMERVVNRIIQGSGVATPRDMARLRDALRALPDLVAALEDWTPPQEDVDLSGMSALQESAALAAAPLDGITPPDDD
;
A
#
# COMPACT_ATOMS: atom_id res chain seq x y z
N ASP A 1 -3.96 18.36 -3.29
CA ASP A 1 -4.14 16.93 -3.00
C ASP A 1 -3.77 16.67 -1.54
N GLN A 2 -4.51 15.81 -0.82
CA GLN A 2 -4.25 15.42 0.57
C GLN A 2 -4.03 13.90 0.74
N THR A 3 -3.65 13.21 -0.33
CA THR A 3 -3.22 11.80 -0.29
C THR A 3 -2.01 11.60 0.63
N ARG A 4 -1.86 10.39 1.18
CA ARG A 4 -0.80 10.04 2.13
C ARG A 4 0.32 9.22 1.50
N THR A 5 0.16 8.82 0.25
CA THR A 5 1.16 8.06 -0.51
C THR A 5 1.35 8.69 -1.90
N PRO A 6 2.57 8.69 -2.45
CA PRO A 6 2.79 9.15 -3.82
C PRO A 6 2.01 8.34 -4.87
N MET A 7 1.80 7.05 -4.63
CA MET A 7 0.95 6.21 -5.49
C MET A 7 -0.52 6.66 -5.47
N GLY A 8 -1.04 7.05 -4.30
CA GLY A 8 -2.38 7.64 -4.18
C GLY A 8 -2.51 8.97 -4.93
N ALA A 9 -1.49 9.83 -4.85
CA ALA A 9 -1.47 11.10 -5.60
C ALA A 9 -1.48 10.89 -7.13
N ARG A 10 -0.83 9.82 -7.61
CA ARG A 10 -0.89 9.43 -9.03
C ARG A 10 -2.26 8.88 -9.40
N LEU A 11 -2.84 8.01 -8.57
CA LEU A 11 -4.17 7.46 -8.78
C LEU A 11 -5.23 8.56 -8.87
N LEU A 12 -5.23 9.53 -7.95
CA LEU A 12 -6.17 10.64 -7.95
C LEU A 12 -6.06 11.49 -9.22
N ARG A 13 -4.83 11.80 -9.65
CA ARG A 13 -4.60 12.53 -10.91
C ARG A 13 -5.14 11.76 -12.11
N ARG A 14 -4.94 10.43 -12.16
CA ARG A 14 -5.53 9.58 -13.21
C ARG A 14 -7.05 9.69 -13.22
N TRP A 15 -7.70 9.55 -12.06
CA TRP A 15 -9.16 9.65 -11.97
C TRP A 15 -9.73 10.99 -12.45
N ILE A 16 -9.03 12.10 -12.17
CA ILE A 16 -9.44 13.43 -12.64
C ILE A 16 -9.29 13.53 -14.16
N SER A 17 -8.19 13.01 -14.72
CA SER A 17 -7.95 13.04 -16.18
C SER A 17 -8.79 12.03 -16.97
N GLN A 18 -9.29 10.99 -16.31
CA GLN A 18 -10.02 9.87 -16.91
C GLN A 18 -11.24 9.54 -16.05
N PRO A 19 -12.32 10.35 -16.17
CA PRO A 19 -13.55 10.12 -15.42
C PRO A 19 -14.17 8.76 -15.77
N LEU A 20 -14.89 8.18 -14.79
CA LEU A 20 -15.64 6.95 -15.02
C LEU A 20 -16.91 7.25 -15.84
N CYS A 21 -17.23 6.36 -16.78
CA CYS A 21 -18.50 6.35 -17.52
C CYS A 21 -19.46 5.24 -17.02
N ASP A 22 -19.16 4.64 -15.88
CA ASP A 22 -19.94 3.56 -15.28
C ASP A 22 -20.56 4.03 -13.96
N LEU A 23 -21.89 3.94 -13.89
CA LEU A 23 -22.66 4.40 -12.75
C LEU A 23 -22.49 3.53 -11.51
N ALA A 24 -22.34 2.20 -11.66
CA ALA A 24 -22.13 1.31 -10.53
C ALA A 24 -20.79 1.64 -9.84
N ARG A 25 -19.76 1.87 -10.66
CA ARG A 25 -18.41 2.25 -10.20
C ARG A 25 -18.37 3.61 -9.54
N LEU A 26 -19.13 4.57 -10.08
CA LEU A 26 -19.27 5.89 -9.48
C LEU A 26 -19.91 5.80 -8.09
N ARG A 27 -21.01 5.03 -7.96
CA ARG A 27 -21.71 4.82 -6.68
C ARG A 27 -20.80 4.15 -5.66
N ALA A 28 -20.08 3.10 -6.03
CA ALA A 28 -19.12 2.44 -5.15
C ALA A 28 -18.04 3.40 -4.61
N ARG A 29 -17.52 4.31 -5.46
CA ARG A 29 -16.59 5.35 -5.01
C ARG A 29 -17.24 6.35 -4.04
N HIS A 30 -18.50 6.72 -4.28
CA HIS A 30 -19.23 7.62 -3.37
C HIS A 30 -19.48 6.95 -2.02
N ASP A 31 -19.92 5.70 -2.00
CA ASP A 31 -20.16 4.94 -0.76
C ASP A 31 -18.88 4.84 0.08
N ALA A 32 -17.73 4.58 -0.58
CA ALA A 32 -16.44 4.56 0.10
C ALA A 32 -16.07 5.95 0.68
N VAL A 33 -16.30 7.04 -0.06
CA VAL A 33 -16.06 8.40 0.44
C VAL A 33 -16.96 8.71 1.63
N ASP A 34 -18.26 8.43 1.53
CA ASP A 34 -19.23 8.69 2.58
C ASP A 34 -18.89 7.93 3.85
N HIS A 35 -18.47 6.67 3.74
CA HIS A 35 -18.00 5.88 4.88
C HIS A 35 -16.84 6.59 5.62
N PHE A 36 -15.78 6.96 4.88
CA PHE A 36 -14.64 7.64 5.50
C PHE A 36 -14.96 9.06 5.96
N VAL A 37 -15.93 9.76 5.37
CA VAL A 37 -16.36 11.09 5.81
C VAL A 37 -17.07 10.99 7.18
N ASN A 38 -17.96 10.00 7.32
CA ASN A 38 -18.78 9.81 8.51
C ASN A 38 -18.01 9.22 9.69
N ASP A 39 -16.89 8.52 9.47
CA ASP A 39 -16.01 8.06 10.53
C ASP A 39 -14.63 8.76 10.52
N ALA A 40 -14.52 9.81 11.32
CA ALA A 40 -13.30 10.60 11.43
C ALA A 40 -12.13 9.86 12.10
N ILE A 41 -12.42 8.93 13.02
CA ILE A 41 -11.41 8.17 13.75
C ILE A 41 -10.79 7.14 12.83
N LEU A 42 -11.63 6.36 12.14
CA LEU A 42 -11.22 5.44 11.08
C LEU A 42 -10.37 6.15 10.04
N ARG A 43 -10.88 7.27 9.51
CA ARG A 43 -10.16 8.07 8.50
C ARG A 43 -8.79 8.51 8.99
N ALA A 44 -8.67 8.94 10.25
CA ALA A 44 -7.37 9.35 10.81
C ALA A 44 -6.41 8.17 10.94
N SER A 45 -6.89 7.03 11.47
CA SER A 45 -6.11 5.79 11.62
C SER A 45 -5.57 5.28 10.28
N VAL A 46 -6.44 5.15 9.29
CA VAL A 46 -6.07 4.70 7.93
C VAL A 46 -5.07 5.65 7.29
N ARG A 47 -5.25 6.97 7.44
CA ARG A 47 -4.30 7.97 6.89
C ARG A 47 -2.92 7.87 7.51
N GLU A 48 -2.83 7.61 8.81
CA GLU A 48 -1.55 7.46 9.50
C GLU A 48 -0.85 6.17 9.08
N THR A 49 -1.59 5.06 8.95
CA THR A 49 -1.00 3.81 8.48
C THR A 49 -0.56 3.90 7.02
N LEU A 50 -1.36 4.51 6.13
CA LEU A 50 -0.97 4.74 4.73
C LEU A 50 0.31 5.57 4.60
N ARG A 51 0.55 6.53 5.51
CA ARG A 51 1.80 7.31 5.52
C ARG A 51 3.04 6.43 5.68
N ARG A 52 2.93 5.35 6.45
CA ARG A 52 4.02 4.38 6.70
C ARG A 52 4.28 3.45 5.51
N VAL A 53 3.26 3.19 4.68
CA VAL A 53 3.38 2.35 3.47
C VAL A 53 4.25 3.02 2.38
N GLY A 54 4.18 4.35 2.23
CA GLY A 54 5.01 5.08 1.26
C GLY A 54 4.70 4.76 -0.20
N ASP A 55 5.72 4.76 -1.07
CA ASP A 55 5.58 4.53 -2.52
C ASP A 55 5.95 3.09 -2.92
N MET A 56 5.09 2.15 -2.54
CA MET A 56 5.32 0.71 -2.79
C MET A 56 5.34 0.38 -4.28
N GLU A 57 4.46 0.98 -5.09
CA GLU A 57 4.38 0.77 -6.54
C GLU A 57 5.75 0.95 -7.22
N ARG A 58 6.47 2.04 -6.91
CA ARG A 58 7.79 2.30 -7.49
C ARG A 58 8.89 1.40 -6.93
N VAL A 59 8.83 1.06 -5.65
CA VAL A 59 9.79 0.14 -5.01
C VAL A 59 9.69 -1.24 -5.64
N VAL A 60 8.48 -1.78 -5.75
CA VAL A 60 8.21 -3.09 -6.36
C VAL A 60 8.63 -3.12 -7.82
N ASN A 61 8.24 -2.10 -8.61
CA ASN A 61 8.65 -2.04 -10.02
C ASN A 61 10.17 -2.04 -10.18
N ARG A 62 10.91 -1.37 -9.30
CA ARG A 62 12.38 -1.34 -9.34
C ARG A 62 12.99 -2.69 -9.00
N ILE A 63 12.41 -3.41 -8.04
CA ILE A 63 12.82 -4.77 -7.66
C ILE A 63 12.60 -5.75 -8.81
N ILE A 64 11.42 -5.70 -9.45
CA ILE A 64 11.08 -6.55 -10.59
C ILE A 64 12.00 -6.29 -11.80
N GLN A 65 12.45 -5.04 -11.99
CA GLN A 65 13.38 -4.66 -13.07
C GLN A 65 14.80 -5.26 -12.92
N GLY A 66 15.13 -5.88 -11.79
CA GLY A 66 16.36 -6.65 -11.60
C GLY A 66 17.39 -6.02 -10.66
N SER A 67 18.38 -6.84 -10.27
CA SER A 67 19.40 -6.57 -9.23
C SER A 67 20.29 -5.35 -9.49
N GLY A 68 20.40 -4.88 -10.74
CA GLY A 68 21.15 -3.67 -11.08
C GLY A 68 20.38 -2.36 -10.87
N VAL A 69 19.06 -2.41 -10.66
CA VAL A 69 18.21 -1.22 -10.50
C VAL A 69 17.77 -1.06 -9.04
N ALA A 70 17.52 -2.18 -8.34
CA ALA A 70 17.08 -2.19 -6.95
C ALA A 70 18.25 -2.03 -5.98
N THR A 71 18.08 -1.16 -4.98
CA THR A 71 19.09 -0.93 -3.93
C THR A 71 18.71 -1.66 -2.64
N PRO A 72 19.67 -1.91 -1.72
CA PRO A 72 19.35 -2.41 -0.36
C PRO A 72 18.31 -1.54 0.36
N ARG A 73 18.30 -0.24 0.06
CA ARG A 73 17.31 0.71 0.60
C ARG A 73 15.91 0.45 0.07
N ASP A 74 15.76 -0.02 -1.16
CA ASP A 74 14.46 -0.38 -1.72
C ASP A 74 13.91 -1.65 -1.05
N MET A 75 14.77 -2.61 -0.71
CA MET A 75 14.39 -3.79 0.09
C MET A 75 13.96 -3.39 1.51
N ALA A 76 14.70 -2.48 2.16
CA ALA A 76 14.31 -1.96 3.47
C ALA A 76 12.95 -1.24 3.43
N ARG A 77 12.71 -0.43 2.40
CA ARG A 77 11.41 0.23 2.19
C ARG A 77 10.27 -0.75 1.96
N LEU A 78 10.50 -1.81 1.17
CA LEU A 78 9.51 -2.85 0.97
C LEU A 78 9.18 -3.55 2.29
N ARG A 79 10.19 -3.97 3.06
CA ARG A 79 10.01 -4.55 4.40
C ARG A 79 9.19 -3.65 5.31
N ASP A 80 9.56 -2.37 5.41
CA ASP A 80 8.89 -1.44 6.32
C ASP A 80 7.43 -1.20 5.89
N ALA A 81 7.17 -1.14 4.58
CA ALA A 81 5.82 -1.04 4.04
C ALA A 81 4.98 -2.30 4.31
N LEU A 82 5.56 -3.49 4.15
CA LEU A 82 4.92 -4.77 4.47
C LEU A 82 4.58 -4.90 5.96
N ARG A 83 5.45 -4.42 6.85
CA ARG A 83 5.20 -4.38 8.30
C ARG A 83 4.06 -3.44 8.69
N ALA A 84 3.73 -2.44 7.86
CA ALA A 84 2.60 -1.55 8.08
C ALA A 84 1.26 -2.11 7.58
N LEU A 85 1.26 -3.18 6.76
CA LEU A 85 0.03 -3.76 6.20
C LEU A 85 -0.90 -4.37 7.26
N PRO A 86 -0.44 -5.12 8.28
CA PRO A 86 -1.32 -5.67 9.31
C PRO A 86 -2.14 -4.58 10.02
N ASP A 87 -1.49 -3.48 10.38
CA ASP A 87 -2.16 -2.33 11.01
C ASP A 87 -3.19 -1.69 10.07
N LEU A 88 -2.95 -1.72 8.75
CA LEU A 88 -3.88 -1.17 7.78
C LEU A 88 -5.11 -2.06 7.65
N VAL A 89 -4.91 -3.38 7.64
CA VAL A 89 -5.97 -4.37 7.61
C VAL A 89 -6.83 -4.26 8.87
N ALA A 90 -6.21 -4.22 10.05
CA ALA A 90 -6.90 -4.05 11.31
C ALA A 90 -7.70 -2.73 11.36
N ALA A 91 -7.13 -1.64 10.84
CA ALA A 91 -7.85 -0.37 10.75
C ALA A 91 -9.07 -0.43 9.82
N LEU A 92 -9.13 -1.38 8.88
CA LEU A 92 -10.21 -1.54 7.90
C LEU A 92 -11.13 -2.73 8.21
N GLU A 93 -10.99 -3.39 9.36
CA GLU A 93 -11.67 -4.65 9.68
C GLU A 93 -13.20 -4.56 9.57
N ASP A 94 -13.78 -3.44 10.00
CA ASP A 94 -15.22 -3.18 9.93
C ASP A 94 -15.67 -2.57 8.59
N TRP A 95 -14.75 -2.31 7.67
CA TRP A 95 -15.04 -1.77 6.36
C TRP A 95 -14.93 -2.84 5.27
N THR A 96 -16.09 -3.23 4.73
CA THR A 96 -16.14 -4.02 3.50
C THR A 96 -16.21 -3.06 2.31
N PRO A 97 -15.17 -2.98 1.46
CA PRO A 97 -15.26 -2.16 0.25
C PRO A 97 -16.39 -2.69 -0.65
N PRO A 98 -17.19 -1.79 -1.27
CA PRO A 98 -18.09 -2.21 -2.33
C PRO A 98 -17.26 -2.90 -3.42
N GLN A 99 -17.63 -4.13 -3.77
CA GLN A 99 -16.82 -5.03 -4.61
C GLN A 99 -16.55 -4.41 -5.99
N GLU A 100 -15.29 -4.07 -6.25
CA GLU A 100 -14.70 -4.03 -7.59
C GLU A 100 -13.17 -4.02 -7.55
N ASP A 101 -12.52 -4.83 -8.41
CA ASP A 101 -11.10 -4.88 -8.82
C ASP A 101 -9.98 -4.84 -7.76
N VAL A 102 -10.28 -4.79 -6.46
CA VAL A 102 -9.27 -5.02 -5.43
C VAL A 102 -9.18 -6.51 -5.18
N ASP A 103 -8.27 -7.17 -5.92
CA ASP A 103 -7.85 -8.52 -5.58
C ASP A 103 -7.07 -8.49 -4.25
N LEU A 104 -7.83 -8.58 -3.15
CA LEU A 104 -7.28 -8.73 -1.80
C LEU A 104 -6.78 -10.16 -1.54
N SER A 105 -6.94 -11.12 -2.46
CA SER A 105 -6.45 -12.49 -2.24
C SER A 105 -4.95 -12.52 -1.98
N GLY A 106 -4.19 -11.63 -2.65
CA GLY A 106 -2.77 -11.42 -2.40
C GLY A 106 -2.43 -10.82 -1.02
N MET A 107 -3.36 -10.16 -0.33
CA MET A 107 -3.09 -9.57 0.99
C MET A 107 -2.90 -10.63 2.07
N SER A 108 -3.55 -11.78 1.94
CA SER A 108 -3.33 -12.93 2.82
C SER A 108 -1.90 -13.48 2.72
N ALA A 109 -1.38 -13.62 1.48
CA ALA A 109 0.01 -14.02 1.23
C ALA A 109 1.03 -12.97 1.70
N LEU A 110 0.69 -11.68 1.66
CA LEU A 110 1.54 -10.61 2.19
C LEU A 110 1.60 -10.59 3.71
N GLN A 111 0.54 -11.01 4.42
CA GLN A 111 0.56 -11.20 5.87
C GLN A 111 1.53 -12.32 6.29
N GLU A 112 1.54 -13.45 5.58
CA GLU A 112 2.54 -14.52 5.79
C GLU A 112 3.97 -14.04 5.49
N SER A 113 4.14 -13.25 4.43
CA SER A 113 5.44 -12.68 4.03
C SER A 113 5.98 -11.66 5.03
N ALA A 114 5.11 -10.87 5.68
CA ALA A 114 5.48 -9.92 6.73
C ALA A 114 6.02 -10.63 7.98
N ALA A 115 5.50 -11.83 8.29
CA ALA A 115 6.03 -12.67 9.36
C ALA A 115 7.48 -13.14 9.05
N LEU A 116 7.78 -13.46 7.79
CA LEU A 116 9.14 -13.81 7.36
C LEU A 116 10.09 -12.60 7.39
N ALA A 117 9.60 -11.40 7.05
CA ALA A 117 10.37 -10.16 7.09
C ALA A 117 10.61 -9.62 8.52
N ALA A 118 10.02 -10.22 9.54
CA ALA A 118 10.30 -9.97 10.96
C ALA A 118 11.49 -10.80 11.48
N ALA A 119 11.97 -11.79 10.73
CA ALA A 119 13.21 -12.49 11.05
C ALA A 119 14.40 -11.52 10.93
N PRO A 120 15.39 -11.57 11.84
CA PRO A 120 16.60 -10.78 11.71
C PRO A 120 17.30 -11.15 10.41
N LEU A 121 17.64 -10.14 9.60
CA LEU A 121 18.60 -10.29 8.51
C LEU A 121 20.00 -10.37 9.11
N ASP A 122 20.27 -11.41 9.88
CA ASP A 122 21.64 -11.73 10.28
C ASP A 122 22.35 -12.31 9.06
N GLY A 123 23.33 -11.56 8.52
CA GLY A 123 24.29 -12.11 7.57
C GLY A 123 24.30 -11.56 6.14
N ILE A 124 24.11 -10.25 5.95
CA ILE A 124 24.73 -9.58 4.78
C ILE A 124 25.97 -8.85 5.29
N THR A 125 27.04 -9.61 5.52
CA THR A 125 28.38 -9.03 5.61
C THR A 125 28.68 -8.46 4.21
N PRO A 126 29.06 -7.17 4.09
CA PRO A 126 29.58 -6.67 2.81
C PRO A 126 30.77 -7.54 2.38
N PRO A 127 30.97 -7.79 1.07
CA PRO A 127 32.21 -8.41 0.62
C PRO A 127 33.38 -7.53 1.07
N ASP A 128 34.36 -8.15 1.73
CA ASP A 128 35.62 -7.49 2.07
C ASP A 128 36.30 -7.03 0.77
N ASP A 129 36.58 -5.72 0.68
CA ASP A 129 37.39 -5.14 -0.39
C ASP A 129 38.86 -5.50 -0.11
N ASP A 130 39.40 -6.49 -0.84
CA ASP A 130 40.85 -6.71 -1.05
C ASP A 130 41.29 -6.14 -2.42
#